data_AF-A0A9P4JS94-F1
#
_entry.id   AF-A0A9P4JS94-F1
#
_cell.length_a   1.000
_cell.length_b   1.000
_cell.length_c   1.000
_cell.angle_alpha   90.00
_cell.angle_beta   90.00
_cell.angle_gamma   90.00
#
_symmetry.space_group_name_H-M   'P 1'
#
loop_
_entity.id
_entity.type
_entity.pdbx_description
1 polymer ?
#
loop_
_entity_poly.entity_id
_entity_poly.type
_entity_poly.pdbx_seq_one_letter_code
_entity_poly.pdbx_strand_id
1 'polypeptide(L)'
;MTAMEALLITLEYVLLTIISEFVVVYTYRIFLHPLNRYFGPLFVKVTDWYSAIKALLARLHLVIYQDRQKYGPDVHLGPNELAFNTIEALHDIYRNGRLQKASGYLVTKMSPRTYNIFNAIDKTSTV
;
A
#
# COMPACT_ATOMS: atom_id res chain seq x y z
N MET A 1 -2.90 -48.89 -4.75
CA MET A 1 -3.06 -47.44 -4.91
C MET A 1 -2.65 -47.12 -6.33
N THR A 2 -3.61 -46.74 -7.17
CA THR A 2 -3.33 -46.47 -8.59
C THR A 2 -2.61 -45.13 -8.74
N ALA A 3 -1.82 -44.95 -9.80
CA ALA A 3 -1.11 -43.69 -10.04
C ALA A 3 -2.06 -42.47 -10.11
N MET A 4 -3.31 -42.69 -10.50
CA MET A 4 -4.37 -41.67 -10.52
C MET A 4 -4.77 -41.22 -9.11
N GLU A 5 -4.94 -42.15 -8.17
CA GLU A 5 -5.30 -41.83 -6.77
C GLU A 5 -4.20 -41.02 -6.08
N ALA A 6 -2.93 -41.38 -6.31
CA ALA A 6 -1.79 -40.63 -5.77
C ALA A 6 -1.78 -39.18 -6.30
N LEU A 7 -2.10 -38.97 -7.59
CA LEU A 7 -2.15 -37.64 -8.18
C LEU A 7 -3.27 -36.77 -7.60
N LEU A 8 -4.48 -37.33 -7.41
CA LEU A 8 -5.60 -36.61 -6.80
C LEU A 8 -5.28 -36.15 -5.38
N ILE A 9 -4.70 -37.03 -4.55
CA ILE A 9 -4.30 -36.71 -3.18
C ILE A 9 -3.27 -35.56 -3.19
N THR A 10 -2.28 -35.60 -4.08
CA THR A 10 -1.29 -34.51 -4.16
C THR A 10 -1.93 -33.16 -4.53
N LEU A 11 -2.92 -33.14 -5.42
CA LEU A 11 -3.64 -31.92 -5.79
C LEU A 11 -4.45 -31.35 -4.62
N GLU A 12 -5.10 -32.21 -3.83
CA GLU A 12 -5.81 -31.78 -2.62
C GLU A 12 -4.87 -31.12 -1.61
N TYR A 13 -3.70 -31.72 -1.36
CA TYR A 13 -2.71 -31.13 -0.46
C TYR A 13 -2.18 -29.79 -0.97
N VAL A 14 -1.92 -29.66 -2.27
CA VAL A 14 -1.49 -28.38 -2.88
C VAL A 14 -2.58 -27.31 -2.73
N LEU A 15 -3.84 -27.68 -2.95
CA LEU A 15 -4.96 -26.75 -2.79
C LEU A 15 -5.10 -26.30 -1.32
N LEU A 16 -4.96 -27.22 -0.37
CA LEU A 16 -4.99 -26.91 1.07
C LEU A 16 -3.84 -26.00 1.50
N THR A 17 -2.61 -26.22 1.02
CA THR A 17 -1.48 -25.34 1.36
C THR A 17 -1.72 -23.93 0.85
N ILE A 18 -2.18 -23.78 -0.39
CA ILE A 18 -2.51 -22.47 -0.98
C ILE A 18 -3.59 -21.76 -0.15
N ILE A 19 -4.68 -22.45 0.19
CA ILE A 19 -5.76 -21.87 1.00
C ILE A 19 -5.23 -21.44 2.37
N SER A 20 -4.41 -22.28 3.01
CA SER A 20 -3.85 -21.97 4.33
C SER A 20 -2.97 -20.73 4.31
N GLU A 21 -2.13 -20.55 3.28
CA GLU A 21 -1.30 -19.36 3.11
C GLU A 21 -2.15 -18.10 2.96
N PHE A 22 -3.17 -18.13 2.11
CA PHE A 22 -4.08 -17.00 1.96
C PHE A 22 -4.77 -16.64 3.28
N VAL A 23 -5.30 -17.63 3.99
CA VAL A 23 -5.98 -17.41 5.29
C VAL A 23 -5.01 -16.78 6.30
N VAL A 24 -3.78 -17.27 6.40
CA VAL A 24 -2.77 -16.73 7.33
C VAL A 24 -2.42 -15.29 6.96
N VAL A 25 -2.13 -15.02 5.67
CA VAL A 25 -1.72 -13.70 5.20
C VAL A 25 -2.84 -12.67 5.38
N TYR A 26 -4.08 -12.99 4.99
CA TYR A 26 -5.19 -12.03 5.10
C TYR A 26 -5.60 -11.78 6.54
N THR A 27 -5.63 -12.83 7.38
CA THR A 27 -5.88 -12.65 8.82
C THR A 27 -4.82 -11.77 9.45
N TYR A 28 -3.53 -11.99 9.15
CA TYR A 28 -2.45 -11.13 9.64
C TYR A 28 -2.61 -9.67 9.18
N ARG A 29 -2.89 -9.44 7.89
CA ARG A 29 -3.08 -8.09 7.33
C ARG A 29 -4.25 -7.33 7.97
N ILE A 30 -5.34 -8.02 8.28
CA ILE A 30 -6.54 -7.39 8.85
C ILE A 30 -6.36 -7.09 10.34
N PHE A 31 -5.78 -8.01 11.11
CA PHE A 31 -5.78 -7.92 12.58
C PHE A 31 -4.46 -7.49 13.18
N LEU A 32 -3.34 -8.06 12.72
CA LEU A 32 -2.02 -7.94 13.36
C LEU A 32 -1.09 -6.95 12.65
N HIS A 33 -1.52 -6.37 11.53
CA HIS A 33 -0.71 -5.43 10.78
C HIS A 33 -0.51 -4.12 11.55
N PRO A 34 0.71 -3.56 11.62
CA PRO A 34 0.97 -2.30 12.35
C PRO A 34 0.15 -1.11 11.82
N LEU A 35 -0.29 -1.17 10.56
CA LEU A 35 -1.12 -0.15 9.93
C LEU A 35 -2.62 -0.29 10.26
N ASN A 36 -3.02 -1.31 11.03
CA ASN A 36 -4.42 -1.48 11.47
C ASN A 36 -4.90 -0.37 12.42
N ARG A 37 -3.97 0.40 13.01
CA ARG A 37 -4.29 1.59 13.81
C ARG A 37 -4.95 2.72 13.01
N TYR A 38 -4.79 2.72 11.68
CA TYR A 38 -5.40 3.71 10.80
C TYR A 38 -6.76 3.19 10.32
N PHE A 39 -7.78 4.02 10.52
CA PHE A 39 -9.14 3.69 10.16
C PHE A 39 -9.37 3.88 8.65
N GLY A 40 -10.15 2.99 8.05
CA GLY A 40 -10.47 3.02 6.63
C GLY A 40 -11.42 1.88 6.23
N PRO A 41 -11.89 1.86 4.97
CA PRO A 41 -12.72 0.77 4.45
C PRO A 41 -12.06 -0.61 4.65
N LEU A 42 -12.83 -1.66 4.94
CA LEU A 42 -12.23 -2.99 5.15
C LEU A 42 -11.49 -3.51 3.91
N PHE A 43 -11.97 -3.17 2.71
CA PHE A 43 -11.39 -3.62 1.45
C PHE A 43 -9.96 -3.10 1.23
N VAL A 44 -9.63 -1.89 1.71
CA VAL A 44 -8.28 -1.33 1.55
C VAL A 44 -7.25 -2.04 2.42
N LYS A 45 -7.65 -2.79 3.47
CA LYS A 45 -6.71 -3.58 4.28
C LYS A 45 -6.26 -4.86 3.59
N VAL A 46 -7.07 -5.34 2.65
CA VAL A 46 -6.88 -6.64 1.99
C VAL A 46 -6.17 -6.46 0.65
N THR A 47 -6.52 -5.41 -0.10
CA THR A 47 -6.12 -5.26 -1.49
C THR A 47 -6.01 -3.80 -1.94
N ASP A 48 -5.05 -3.54 -2.82
CA ASP A 48 -4.87 -2.25 -3.52
C ASP A 48 -5.91 -2.04 -4.64
N TRP A 49 -6.64 -3.10 -5.02
CA TRP A 49 -7.63 -3.05 -6.10
C TRP A 49 -8.71 -1.98 -5.88
N TYR A 50 -9.09 -1.71 -4.63
CA TYR A 50 -10.05 -0.66 -4.31
C TYR A 50 -9.57 0.70 -4.81
N SER A 51 -8.36 1.11 -4.41
CA SER A 51 -7.78 2.39 -4.80
C SER A 51 -7.39 2.43 -6.27
N ALA A 52 -6.89 1.32 -6.82
CA ALA A 52 -6.57 1.21 -8.24
C ALA A 52 -7.79 1.45 -9.14
N ILE A 53 -8.94 0.83 -8.84
CA ILE A 53 -10.17 1.03 -9.61
C ILE A 53 -10.65 2.49 -9.50
N LYS A 54 -10.61 3.09 -8.31
CA LYS A 54 -11.00 4.50 -8.13
C LYS A 54 -10.03 5.47 -8.82
N ALA A 55 -8.74 5.13 -8.89
CA ALA A 55 -7.73 5.88 -9.62
C ALA A 55 -7.96 5.81 -11.14
N LEU A 56 -8.25 4.61 -11.67
CA LEU A 56 -8.59 4.40 -13.08
C LEU A 56 -9.85 5.18 -13.48
N LEU A 57 -10.82 5.30 -12.57
CA LEU A 57 -12.02 6.13 -12.78
C LEU A 57 -11.78 7.63 -12.54
N ALA A 58 -10.54 8.06 -12.29
CA ALA A 58 -10.14 9.43 -11.95
C ALA A 58 -10.89 10.02 -10.73
N ARG A 59 -11.39 9.17 -9.83
CA ARG A 59 -12.21 9.55 -8.66
C ARG A 59 -11.50 9.33 -7.32
N LEU A 60 -10.27 8.84 -7.32
CA LEU A 60 -9.53 8.52 -6.09
C LEU A 60 -9.47 9.71 -5.12
N HIS A 61 -9.20 10.92 -5.63
CA HIS A 61 -9.13 12.13 -4.82
C HIS A 61 -10.46 12.45 -4.10
N LEU A 62 -11.61 12.20 -4.73
CA LEU A 62 -12.93 12.37 -4.11
C LEU A 62 -13.17 11.35 -3.01
N VAL A 63 -12.77 10.10 -3.25
CA VAL A 63 -12.91 9.01 -2.28
C VAL A 63 -12.05 9.29 -1.05
N ILE A 64 -10.79 9.68 -1.23
CA ILE A 64 -9.90 10.09 -0.13
C ILE A 64 -10.51 11.24 0.67
N TYR A 65 -11.10 12.24 -0.02
CA TYR A 65 -11.75 13.37 0.64
C TYR A 65 -12.97 12.94 1.47
N GLN A 66 -13.78 12.01 0.97
CA GLN A 66 -14.93 11.46 1.69
C GLN A 66 -14.50 10.60 2.88
N ASP A 67 -13.52 9.72 2.67
CA ASP A 67 -12.96 8.87 3.73
C ASP A 67 -12.34 9.72 4.83
N ARG A 68 -11.69 10.83 4.48
CA ARG A 68 -11.13 11.77 5.44
C ARG A 68 -12.17 12.40 6.34
N GLN A 69 -13.32 12.78 5.79
CA GLN A 69 -14.43 13.32 6.58
C GLN A 69 -15.01 12.28 7.56
N LYS A 70 -14.93 10.99 7.21
CA LYS A 70 -15.51 9.90 8.00
C LYS A 70 -14.56 9.32 9.05
N TYR A 71 -13.29 9.11 8.69
CA TYR A 71 -12.32 8.37 9.50
C TYR A 71 -11.23 9.26 10.11
N GLY A 72 -11.13 10.52 9.67
CA GLY A 72 -10.14 11.48 10.16
C GLY A 72 -9.07 11.84 9.13
N PRO A 73 -8.08 12.67 9.50
CA PRO A 73 -7.12 13.26 8.56
C PRO A 73 -6.25 12.23 7.83
N ASP A 74 -5.96 11.11 8.49
CA ASP A 74 -5.08 10.05 8.01
C ASP A 74 -5.91 8.81 7.65
N VAL A 75 -5.87 8.42 6.38
CA VAL A 75 -6.73 7.37 5.83
C VAL A 75 -5.92 6.26 5.18
N HIS A 76 -6.42 5.04 5.31
CA HIS A 76 -5.84 3.85 4.70
C HIS A 76 -6.26 3.77 3.22
N LEU A 77 -5.30 3.62 2.30
CA LEU A 77 -5.53 3.55 0.86
C LEU A 77 -5.36 2.15 0.28
N GLY A 78 -4.45 1.36 0.83
CA GLY A 78 -4.17 -0.02 0.43
C GLY A 78 -3.40 -0.72 1.55
N PRO A 79 -3.22 -2.06 1.52
CA PRO A 79 -2.58 -2.82 2.59
C PRO A 79 -1.28 -2.24 3.12
N ASN A 80 -0.50 -1.55 2.26
CA ASN A 80 0.78 -0.93 2.60
C ASN A 80 0.82 0.58 2.27
N GLU A 81 -0.34 1.22 2.10
CA GLU A 81 -0.43 2.62 1.64
C GLU A 81 -1.34 3.46 2.53
N LEU A 82 -0.86 4.64 2.92
CA LEU A 82 -1.60 5.63 3.70
C LEU A 82 -1.59 6.99 3.02
N ALA A 83 -2.70 7.71 3.14
CA ALA A 83 -2.79 9.13 2.81
C ALA A 83 -2.87 9.98 4.07
N PHE A 84 -1.86 10.83 4.25
CA PHE A 84 -1.78 11.79 5.34
C PHE A 84 -2.23 13.19 4.91
N ASN A 85 -2.79 13.96 5.84
CA ASN A 85 -3.13 15.37 5.61
C ASN A 85 -3.01 16.19 6.89
N THR A 86 -1.87 16.04 7.55
CA THR A 86 -1.49 16.78 8.74
C THR A 86 -0.15 17.47 8.51
N ILE A 87 0.08 18.57 9.21
CA ILE A 87 1.33 19.35 9.08
C ILE A 87 2.50 18.53 9.65
N GLU A 88 2.23 17.78 10.70
CA GLU A 88 3.15 16.86 11.37
C GLU A 88 3.63 15.78 10.40
N ALA A 89 2.70 15.10 9.71
CA ALA A 89 3.06 14.09 8.73
C ALA A 89 3.83 14.69 7.54
N LEU A 90 3.51 15.91 7.12
CA LEU A 90 4.26 16.60 6.06
C LEU A 90 5.72 16.80 6.50
N HIS A 91 5.95 17.28 7.72
CA HIS A 91 7.30 17.43 8.26
C HIS A 91 8.01 16.09 8.41
N ASP A 92 7.33 15.07 8.94
CA ASP A 92 7.90 13.74 9.11
C ASP A 92 8.25 13.08 7.76
N ILE A 93 7.44 13.25 6.72
CA ILE A 93 7.71 12.66 5.40
C ILE A 93 8.85 13.40 4.71
N TYR A 94 8.84 14.74 4.70
CA TYR A 94 9.80 15.52 3.92
C TYR A 94 11.12 15.76 4.65
N ARG A 95 11.15 15.88 5.98
CA ARG A 95 12.37 16.18 6.76
C ARG A 95 13.07 14.96 7.37
N ASN A 96 12.53 13.75 7.21
CA ASN A 96 13.14 12.54 7.77
C ASN A 96 14.16 11.86 6.83
N GLY A 97 15.45 11.87 7.17
CA GLY A 97 16.51 11.23 6.36
C GLY A 97 16.38 9.71 6.17
N ARG A 98 15.52 9.02 6.92
CA ARG A 98 15.32 7.55 6.82
C ARG A 98 14.32 7.14 5.73
N LEU A 99 13.53 8.08 5.21
CA LEU A 99 12.53 7.81 4.19
C LEU A 99 13.07 8.15 2.80
N GLN A 100 13.07 7.15 1.92
CA GLN A 100 13.44 7.29 0.53
C GLN A 100 12.20 7.31 -0.36
N LYS A 101 12.19 8.17 -1.38
CA LYS A 101 11.12 8.17 -2.39
C LYS A 101 11.34 7.04 -3.40
N ALA A 102 10.26 6.56 -4.00
CA ALA A 102 10.34 5.58 -5.07
C ALA A 102 11.10 6.15 -6.30
N SER A 103 11.75 5.27 -7.06
CA SER A 103 12.49 5.64 -8.28
C SER A 103 11.65 6.39 -9.32
N GLY A 104 10.34 6.14 -9.34
CA GLY A 104 9.40 6.83 -10.22
C GLY A 104 9.38 8.35 -10.05
N TYR A 105 9.76 8.90 -8.90
CA TYR A 105 9.82 10.36 -8.71
C TYR A 105 10.84 11.06 -9.62
N LEU A 106 11.84 10.32 -10.13
CA LEU A 106 12.84 10.87 -11.05
C LEU A 106 12.25 11.32 -12.39
N VAL A 107 11.05 10.84 -12.78
CA VAL A 107 10.38 11.26 -14.01
C VAL A 107 9.92 12.73 -13.95
N THR A 108 9.80 13.29 -12.75
CA THR A 108 9.39 14.69 -12.53
C THR A 108 10.56 15.67 -12.55
N LYS A 109 11.78 15.19 -12.87
CA LYS A 109 12.95 16.06 -13.04
C LYS A 109 12.83 16.91 -14.28
N MET A 110 13.01 18.22 -14.12
CA MET A 110 13.08 19.15 -15.25
C MET A 110 14.44 19.09 -15.97
N SER A 111 15.50 18.69 -15.27
CA SER A 111 16.85 18.51 -15.80
C SER A 111 17.54 17.32 -15.11
N PRO A 112 18.37 16.52 -15.81
CA PRO A 112 19.02 15.34 -15.23
C PRO A 112 19.85 15.59 -13.97
N ARG A 113 20.39 16.80 -13.81
CA ARG A 113 21.30 17.19 -12.72
C ARG A 113 20.65 18.04 -11.62
N THR A 114 19.37 18.36 -11.73
CA THR A 114 18.68 19.24 -10.79
C THR A 114 17.67 18.45 -9.98
N TYR A 115 17.90 18.41 -8.66
CA TYR A 115 17.00 17.77 -7.70
C TYR A 115 16.24 18.84 -6.91
N ASN A 116 15.00 18.54 -6.54
CA ASN A 116 14.16 19.36 -5.68
C ASN A 116 13.54 18.48 -4.59
N ILE A 117 12.90 19.11 -3.61
CA ILE A 117 12.30 18.41 -2.46
C ILE A 117 11.24 17.36 -2.88
N PHE A 118 10.62 17.53 -4.04
CA PHE A 118 9.57 16.63 -4.55
C PHE A 118 10.17 15.44 -5.29
N ASN A 119 11.29 15.59 -6.01
CA ASN A 119 11.86 14.55 -6.86
C ASN A 119 13.10 13.84 -6.28
N ALA A 120 13.72 14.41 -5.24
CA ALA A 120 14.89 13.82 -4.61
C ALA A 120 14.54 12.51 -3.90
N ILE A 121 15.21 11.41 -4.31
CA ILE A 121 15.12 10.09 -3.67
C ILE A 121 15.86 10.12 -2.34
N ASP A 122 17.12 10.57 -2.39
CA ASP A 122 17.95 10.80 -1.22
C ASP A 122 17.95 12.30 -0.88
N LYS A 123 17.70 12.62 0.39
CA LYS A 123 17.66 13.99 0.88
C LYS A 123 19.04 14.62 0.96
N THR A 124 20.12 13.83 0.92
CA THR A 124 21.50 14.34 0.78
C THR A 124 21.77 14.97 -0.59
N SER A 125 20.98 14.62 -1.61
CA SER A 125 21.17 15.09 -2.99
C SER A 125 20.45 16.40 -3.33
N THR A 126 19.68 16.93 -2.38
CA THR A 126 19.03 18.25 -2.49
C THR A 126 20.02 19.34 -2.06
N VAL A 127 20.45 20.17 -3.02
CA VAL A 127 21.31 21.35 -2.82
C VAL A 127 20.50 22.52 -2.28
#